data_AF-A0A7J4S6V2-F1
#
_entry.id   AF-A0A7J4S6V2-F1
#
_cell.length_a   1.000
_cell.length_b   1.000
_cell.length_c   1.000
_cell.angle_alpha   90.00
_cell.angle_beta   90.00
_cell.angle_gamma   90.00
#
_symmetry.space_group_name_H-M   'P 1'
#
loop_
_entity.id
_entity.type
_entity.pdbx_description
1 polymer ?
#
loop_
_entity_poly.entity_id
_entity_poly.type
_entity_poly.pdbx_seq_one_letter_code
_entity_poly.pdbx_strand_id
1 'polypeptide(L)' 'MLGLDRSRGKLVRYLQVEKMRAVEHSMEKHAVEPRKGGLTVLGPIFETGGGIA' A
#
# COMPACT_ATOMS: atom_id res chain seq x y z
N MET A 1 -1.54 7.18 -5.06
CA MET A 1 -2.68 6.30 -5.32
C MET A 1 -3.22 5.70 -4.03
N LEU A 2 -4.54 5.70 -3.87
CA LEU A 2 -5.27 4.89 -2.88
C LEU A 2 -5.93 3.72 -3.62
N GLY A 3 -5.81 2.51 -3.10
CA GLY A 3 -6.32 1.34 -3.81
C GLY A 3 -6.65 0.16 -2.92
N LEU A 4 -7.12 -0.90 -3.57
CA LEU A 4 -7.43 -2.20 -2.98
C LEU A 4 -6.60 -3.26 -3.69
N ASP A 5 -5.98 -4.13 -2.92
CA ASP A 5 -5.28 -5.32 -3.42
C ASP A 5 -5.98 -6.58 -2.90
N ARG A 6 -6.01 -7.62 -3.74
CA ARG A 6 -6.49 -8.96 -3.38
C ARG A 6 -5.28 -9.86 -3.19
N SER A 7 -4.78 -9.92 -1.95
CA SER A 7 -3.70 -10.84 -1.58
C SER A 7 -4.24 -11.97 -0.72
N ARG A 8 -3.90 -13.22 -1.07
CA ARG A 8 -4.26 -14.44 -0.30
C ARG A 8 -5.74 -14.54 0.06
N GLY A 9 -6.63 -14.14 -0.87
CA GLY A 9 -8.08 -14.18 -0.66
C GLY A 9 -8.63 -13.10 0.27
N LYS A 10 -7.81 -12.15 0.74
CA LYS A 10 -8.23 -11.01 1.55
C LYS A 10 -8.07 -9.71 0.77
N LEU A 11 -9.05 -8.83 0.93
CA LEU A 11 -9.05 -7.49 0.37
C LEU A 11 -8.30 -6.56 1.32
N VAL A 12 -7.19 -5.97 0.87
CA VAL A 12 -6.35 -5.07 1.66
C VAL A 12 -6.39 -3.68 1.04
N ARG A 13 -6.60 -2.64 1.84
CA ARG A 13 -6.47 -1.25 1.39
C ARG A 13 -5.01 -0.86 1.43
N TYR A 14 -4.56 -0.10 0.43
CA TYR A 14 -3.21 0.43 0.42
C TYR A 14 -3.16 1.91 0.04
N LEU A 15 -2.08 2.56 0.47
CA LEU A 15 -1.66 3.90 0.08
C LEU A 15 -0.28 3.79 -0.58
N GLN A 16 -0.11 4.47 -1.71
CA GLN A 16 1.18 4.67 -2.35
C GLN A 16 1.35 6.15 -2.68
N VAL A 17 2.50 6.71 -2.31
CA VAL A 17 2.86 8.06 -2.74
C VAL A 17 3.41 7.97 -4.16
N GLU A 18 2.67 8.52 -5.12
CA GLU A 18 3.10 8.51 -6.53
C GLU A 18 4.07 9.64 -6.86
N LYS A 19 3.96 10.75 -6.14
CA LYS A 19 4.85 11.90 -6.32
C LYS A 19 4.83 12.80 -5.08
N MET A 20 6.01 13.09 -4.55
CA MET A 20 6.24 14.20 -3.60
C MET A 20 7.40 15.06 -4.12
N ARG A 21 7.13 16.32 -4.47
CA ARG A 21 8.08 17.14 -5.27
C ARG A 21 9.35 17.55 -4.53
N ALA A 22 9.34 17.55 -3.20
CA ALA A 22 10.33 18.22 -2.39
C ALA A 22 11.11 17.30 -1.45
N VAL A 23 10.72 16.03 -1.36
CA VAL A 23 11.32 15.07 -0.43
C VAL A 23 11.40 13.71 -1.08
N GLU A 24 12.41 12.95 -0.69
CA GLU A 24 12.42 11.52 -0.93
C GLU A 24 11.26 10.87 -0.17
N HIS A 25 10.63 9.89 -0.82
CA HIS A 25 9.50 9.18 -0.25
C HIS A 25 9.55 7.71 -0.67
N SER A 26 8.86 6.86 0.08
CA SER A 26 8.74 5.46 -0.32
C SER A 26 7.92 5.32 -1.60
N MET A 27 8.37 4.42 -2.47
CA MET A 27 7.66 4.00 -3.67
C MET A 27 6.81 2.74 -3.43
N GLU A 28 6.89 2.13 -2.25
CA GLU A 28 6.16 0.92 -1.91
C GLU A 28 4.68 1.18 -1.63
N LYS A 29 3.83 0.21 -1.91
CA LYS A 29 2.45 0.20 -1.46
C LYS A 29 2.44 -0.15 0.03
N HIS A 30 1.84 0.69 0.86
CA HIS A 30 1.70 0.47 2.29
C HIS A 30 0.27 0.07 2.62
N ALA A 31 0.09 -1.00 3.41
CA ALA A 31 -1.24 -1.37 3.87
C ALA A 31 -1.81 -0.27 4.78
N VAL A 32 -3.12 -0.04 4.70
CA VAL A 32 -3.80 0.93 5.56
C VAL A 32 -5.05 0.33 6.19
N GLU A 33 -5.27 0.65 7.46
CA GLU A 33 -6.45 0.23 8.21
C GLU A 33 -7.25 1.44 8.70
N PRO A 34 -8.58 1.46 8.48
CA PRO A 34 -9.44 2.42 9.13
C PRO A 34 -9.60 2.07 10.61
N ARG A 35 -9.33 3.05 11.47
CA ARG A 35 -9.55 2.96 12.92
C ARG A 35 -10.44 4.11 13.37
N LYS A 36 -11.00 4.00 14.58
CA LYS A 36 -11.76 5.12 15.17
C LYS A 36 -10.83 6.34 15.27
N GLY A 37 -11.16 7.41 14.56
CA GLY A 37 -10.37 8.65 14.54
C GLY A 37 -9.41 8.81 13.35
N GLY A 38 -9.32 7.85 12.41
CA GLY A 38 -8.55 8.06 11.18
C GLY A 38 -8.05 6.79 10.50
N LEU A 39 -6.94 6.94 9.76
CA LEU A 39 -6.25 5.87 9.06
C LEU A 39 -4.91 5.58 9.74
N THR A 40 -4.59 4.30 9.90
CA THR A 40 -3.26 3.87 10.32
C THR A 40 -2.53 3.28 9.12
N VAL A 41 -1.34 3.81 8.83
CA VAL A 41 -0.45 3.27 7.80
C VAL A 41 0.40 2.17 8.44
N LEU A 42 0.32 0.98 7.87
CA LEU A 42 1.11 -0.19 8.25
C LEU A 42 2.32 -0.32 7.32
N GLY A 43 3.05 -1.43 7.45
CA GLY A 43 4.20 -1.71 6.60
C GLY A 43 3.85 -1.95 5.12
N PRO A 44 4.89 -2.14 4.29
CA PRO A 44 4.73 -2.41 2.87
C PRO A 44 4.04 -3.74 2.60
N ILE A 45 3.26 -3.79 1.51
CA ILE A 45 2.69 -5.03 0.99
C ILE A 45 3.58 -5.58 -0.12
N PHE A 46 3.96 -6.86 0.01
CA PHE A 46 4.68 -7.56 -1.05
C PHE A 46 3.70 -8.01 -2.14
N GLU A 47 3.97 -7.62 -3.38
CA GLU A 47 3.25 -8.15 -4.53
C GLU A 47 3.66 -9.62 -4.74
N THR A 48 2.77 -10.56 -4.44
CA THR A 48 2.99 -12.00 -4.74
C THR A 48 2.88 -12.33 -6.24
N GLY A 49 3.17 -11.37 -7.12
CA GLY A 49 2.94 -11.43 -8.57
C GLY A 49 4.21 -11.28 -9.41
N GLY A 50 5.27 -12.01 -9.08
CA GLY A 50 6.42 -12.21 -9.97
C GLY A 50 6.33 -13.57 -10.63
N GLY A 51 5.65 -13.66 -11.78
CA GLY A 51 5.91 -14.73 -12.72
C GLY A 51 7.40 -14.71 -13.08
N ILE A 52 8.03 -15.87 -13.02
CA ILE A 52 9.34 -16.12 -13.63
C ILE A 52 9.39 -15.50 -15.04
N ALA A 53 10.28 -14.53 -15.22
CA ALA A 53 10.76 -14.10 -16.53
C ALA A 53 11.97 -14.97 -16.89
#